data_AF-A0A932RQ30-F1
#
_entry.id   AF-A0A932RQ30-F1
#
_cell.length_a   1.000
_cell.length_b   1.000
_cell.length_c   1.000
_cell.angle_alpha   90.00
_cell.angle_beta   90.00
_cell.angle_gamma   90.00
#
_symmetry.space_group_name_H-M   'P 1'
#
loop_
_entity.id
_entity.type
_entity.pdbx_description
1 polymer ?
#
loop_
_entity_poly.entity_id
_entity_poly.type
_entity_poly.pdbx_seq_one_letter_code
_entity_poly.pdbx_strand_id
1 'polypeptide(L)'
;MDDLTDTPRPTPPGPGPAVHPPRLRHPSVGAALARDRLGIPAVVFFVLAQVAPLTVAAGVLPTFWAVTGITGAPIVFAAVAAVLAVFCVGYLGLARVITHAGGIYAFTTRGLGRPAGVATALVAVGTYNLLQVALFGMLGPATASLVTDLTGRTFPWWAYSLLAWGIVAVLGVRDVRLSGRVLAVLSTAEILLLVVLSVAGFLHPAGGVADTSTLSPQCRGRWPSTTAPPTSPPWRASRGR
;
A
#
# COMPACT_ATOMS: atom_id res chain seq x y z
N MET A 1 -35.17 -95.63 -0.40
CA MET A 1 -34.89 -95.21 0.97
C MET A 1 -33.49 -94.64 1.00
N ASP A 2 -33.21 -93.35 0.85
CA ASP A 2 -33.99 -92.14 0.62
C ASP A 2 -32.96 -91.16 0.02
N ASP A 3 -33.12 -90.81 -1.25
CA ASP A 3 -33.33 -89.45 -1.71
C ASP A 3 -33.74 -88.45 -0.61
N LEU A 4 -32.78 -87.67 -0.07
CA LEU A 4 -33.01 -86.47 0.74
C LEU A 4 -31.66 -85.80 1.06
N THR A 5 -31.12 -84.98 0.16
CA THR A 5 -30.37 -83.74 0.47
C THR A 5 -29.88 -83.06 -0.81
N ASP A 6 -30.77 -82.46 -1.58
CA ASP A 6 -30.38 -81.38 -2.50
C ASP A 6 -31.46 -80.30 -2.54
N THR A 7 -31.45 -79.43 -1.52
CA THR A 7 -32.27 -78.22 -1.51
C THR A 7 -31.41 -77.05 -2.00
N PRO A 8 -31.81 -76.35 -3.08
CA PRO A 8 -31.08 -75.18 -3.58
C PRO A 8 -31.01 -74.10 -2.51
N ARG A 9 -29.82 -73.54 -2.26
CA ARG A 9 -29.67 -72.41 -1.34
C ARG A 9 -30.34 -71.16 -1.93
N PRO A 10 -31.12 -70.41 -1.14
CA PRO A 10 -31.73 -69.17 -1.61
C PRO A 10 -30.64 -68.14 -1.94
N THR A 11 -30.77 -67.51 -3.10
CA THR A 11 -29.91 -66.42 -3.53
C THR A 11 -30.15 -65.17 -2.67
N PRO A 12 -29.09 -64.45 -2.27
CA PRO A 12 -29.24 -63.25 -1.46
C PRO A 12 -30.01 -62.16 -2.24
N PRO A 13 -30.86 -61.37 -1.57
CA PRO A 13 -31.58 -60.28 -2.20
C PRO A 13 -30.60 -59.26 -2.77
N GLY A 14 -30.82 -58.87 -4.03
CA GLY A 14 -30.03 -57.84 -4.69
C GLY A 14 -30.10 -56.51 -3.95
N PRO A 15 -29.04 -55.68 -4.03
CA PRO A 15 -29.04 -54.38 -3.36
C PRO A 15 -30.19 -53.52 -3.86
N GLY A 16 -31.07 -53.09 -2.94
CA GLY A 16 -32.15 -52.16 -3.25
C GLY A 16 -31.61 -50.82 -3.79
N PRO A 17 -32.44 -50.04 -4.50
CA PRO A 17 -32.01 -48.77 -5.06
C PRO A 17 -31.41 -47.88 -3.97
N ALA A 18 -30.15 -47.47 -4.16
CA ALA A 18 -29.42 -46.65 -3.20
C ALA A 18 -30.11 -45.29 -3.03
N VAL A 19 -30.83 -45.11 -1.92
CA VAL A 19 -31.38 -43.82 -1.52
C VAL A 19 -30.22 -42.88 -1.23
N HIS A 20 -29.89 -42.03 -2.20
CA HIS A 20 -28.88 -40.99 -2.02
C HIS A 20 -29.49 -39.88 -1.16
N PRO A 21 -28.91 -39.55 0.01
CA PRO A 21 -29.39 -38.41 0.78
C PRO A 21 -29.28 -37.13 -0.08
N PRO A 22 -30.23 -36.19 0.06
CA PRO A 22 -30.16 -34.93 -0.67
C PRO A 22 -28.85 -34.21 -0.33
N ARG A 23 -27.98 -34.05 -1.33
CA ARG A 23 -26.74 -33.27 -1.16
C ARG A 23 -27.13 -31.83 -0.82
N LEU A 24 -26.93 -31.44 0.43
CA LEU A 24 -26.94 -30.03 0.82
C LEU A 24 -25.89 -29.33 -0.05
N ARG A 25 -26.34 -28.48 -0.99
CA ARG A 25 -25.43 -27.69 -1.82
C ARG A 25 -24.75 -26.66 -0.93
N HIS A 26 -23.58 -26.99 -0.39
CA HIS A 26 -22.66 -25.96 0.06
C HIS A 26 -22.37 -25.06 -1.15
N PRO A 27 -22.55 -23.73 -1.03
CA PRO A 27 -22.15 -22.81 -2.09
C PRO A 27 -20.72 -23.15 -2.48
N SER A 28 -20.47 -23.42 -3.76
CA SER A 28 -19.11 -23.65 -4.22
C SER A 28 -18.27 -22.44 -3.82
N VAL A 29 -17.01 -22.65 -3.42
CA VAL A 29 -16.09 -21.57 -3.05
C VAL A 29 -16.09 -20.46 -4.12
N GLY A 30 -16.28 -20.82 -5.39
CA GLY A 30 -16.47 -19.88 -6.50
C GLY A 30 -17.73 -18.99 -6.41
N ALA A 31 -18.87 -19.50 -5.92
CA ALA A 31 -20.08 -18.71 -5.71
C ALA A 31 -19.96 -17.76 -4.50
N ALA A 32 -19.24 -18.17 -3.45
CA ALA A 32 -18.91 -17.31 -2.30
C ALA A 32 -17.93 -16.19 -2.71
N LEU A 33 -16.85 -16.52 -3.43
CA LEU A 33 -15.90 -15.55 -3.99
C LEU A 33 -16.55 -14.61 -5.03
N ALA A 34 -17.51 -15.11 -5.82
CA ALA A 34 -18.23 -14.29 -6.80
C ALA A 34 -19.17 -13.26 -6.13
N ARG A 35 -19.64 -13.54 -4.91
CA ARG A 35 -20.48 -12.65 -4.09
C ARG A 35 -19.67 -11.57 -3.35
N ASP A 36 -18.38 -11.82 -3.12
CA ASP A 36 -17.43 -10.88 -2.48
C ASP A 36 -16.53 -10.12 -3.48
N ARG A 37 -16.93 -10.03 -4.76
CA ARG A 37 -16.15 -9.29 -5.75
C ARG A 37 -16.17 -7.79 -5.44
N LEU A 38 -14.99 -7.23 -5.14
CA LEU A 38 -14.77 -5.79 -5.15
C LEU A 38 -14.97 -5.26 -6.58
N GLY A 39 -15.86 -4.29 -6.76
CA GLY A 39 -15.99 -3.56 -8.03
C GLY A 39 -14.77 -2.67 -8.29
N ILE A 40 -14.59 -2.27 -9.56
CA ILE A 40 -13.51 -1.36 -9.99
C ILE A 40 -13.31 -0.14 -9.07
N PRO A 41 -14.35 0.64 -8.71
CA PRO A 41 -14.15 1.79 -7.83
C PRO A 41 -13.61 1.39 -6.45
N ALA A 42 -14.06 0.28 -5.86
CA ALA A 42 -13.54 -0.21 -4.59
C ALA A 42 -12.05 -0.60 -4.70
N VAL A 43 -11.63 -1.18 -5.83
CA VAL A 43 -10.21 -1.47 -6.10
C VAL A 43 -9.39 -0.19 -6.24
N VAL A 44 -9.90 0.82 -6.97
CA VAL A 44 -9.21 2.11 -7.13
C VAL A 44 -9.03 2.79 -5.78
N PHE A 45 -10.09 2.91 -4.97
CA PHE A 45 -10.00 3.50 -3.63
C PHE A 45 -9.09 2.69 -2.70
N PHE A 46 -9.11 1.36 -2.79
CA PHE A 46 -8.20 0.50 -2.03
C PHE A 46 -6.73 0.77 -2.39
N VAL A 47 -6.41 0.91 -3.68
CA VAL A 47 -5.05 1.24 -4.13
C VAL A 47 -4.66 2.66 -3.70
N LEU A 48 -5.57 3.63 -3.83
CA LEU A 48 -5.32 5.00 -3.39
C LEU A 48 -5.05 5.08 -1.87
N ALA A 49 -5.78 4.30 -1.07
CA ALA A 49 -5.54 4.20 0.37
C ALA A 49 -4.11 3.72 0.72
N GLN A 50 -3.55 2.83 -0.10
CA GLN A 50 -2.21 2.27 0.14
C GLN A 50 -1.08 3.24 -0.20
N VAL A 51 -1.30 4.18 -1.12
CA VAL A 51 -0.29 5.17 -1.51
C VAL A 51 -0.08 6.23 -0.40
N ALA A 52 -1.08 6.42 0.47
CA ALA A 52 -1.10 7.44 1.53
C ALA A 52 -0.67 8.84 1.03
N PRO A 53 -1.33 9.38 -0.02
CA PRO A 53 -0.91 10.61 -0.68
C PRO A 53 -0.85 11.84 0.25
N LEU A 54 -1.64 11.90 1.34
CA LEU A 54 -1.56 12.99 2.31
C LEU A 54 -0.24 12.96 3.10
N THR A 55 0.25 11.77 3.46
CA THR A 55 1.53 11.64 4.17
C THR A 55 2.68 12.18 3.32
N VAL A 56 2.64 11.90 2.01
CA VAL A 56 3.62 12.42 1.06
C VAL A 56 3.49 13.94 0.92
N ALA A 57 2.28 14.45 0.69
CA ALA A 57 2.06 15.87 0.41
C ALA A 57 2.25 16.78 1.63
N ALA A 58 1.84 16.35 2.82
CA ALA A 58 1.93 17.15 4.04
C ALA A 58 3.24 16.95 4.80
N GLY A 59 3.89 15.79 4.67
CA GLY A 59 5.11 15.46 5.42
C GLY A 59 6.36 15.44 4.55
N VAL A 60 6.41 14.51 3.59
CA VAL A 60 7.62 14.20 2.82
C VAL A 60 8.02 15.36 1.92
N LEU A 61 7.09 15.88 1.12
CA LEU A 61 7.38 16.92 0.15
C LEU A 61 7.82 18.25 0.80
N PRO A 62 7.13 18.78 1.82
CA PRO A 62 7.58 20.00 2.50
C PRO A 62 8.95 19.84 3.15
N THR A 63 9.21 18.69 3.77
CA THR A 63 10.53 18.39 4.37
C THR A 63 11.61 18.33 3.29
N PHE A 64 11.33 17.68 2.16
CA PHE A 64 12.25 17.61 1.03
C PHE A 64 12.63 19.01 0.53
N TRP A 65 11.66 19.90 0.32
CA TRP A 65 11.96 21.26 -0.13
C TRP A 65 12.65 22.10 0.96
N ALA A 66 12.26 21.95 2.22
CA ALA A 66 12.87 22.66 3.34
C ALA A 66 14.35 22.30 3.51
N VAL A 67 14.72 21.03 3.31
CA VAL A 67 16.11 20.55 3.48
C VAL A 67 16.95 20.81 2.23
N THR A 68 16.40 20.56 1.04
CA THR A 68 17.20 20.60 -0.21
C THR A 68 17.19 21.97 -0.89
N GLY A 69 16.12 22.76 -0.73
CA GLY A 69 15.91 24.00 -1.47
C GLY A 69 15.76 23.81 -2.99
N ILE A 70 15.63 22.58 -3.49
CA ILE A 70 15.60 22.29 -4.92
C ILE A 70 14.19 22.54 -5.46
N THR A 71 14.03 23.63 -6.20
CA THR A 71 12.75 24.00 -6.85
C THR A 71 12.42 23.12 -8.07
N GLY A 72 13.41 22.49 -8.69
CA GLY A 72 13.27 21.59 -9.85
C GLY A 72 12.59 20.22 -9.61
N ALA A 73 12.17 19.92 -8.38
CA ALA A 73 11.60 18.62 -8.00
C ALA A 73 10.39 18.15 -8.85
N PRO A 74 9.45 19.02 -9.28
CA PRO A 74 8.29 18.60 -10.06
C PRO A 74 8.63 17.90 -11.39
N ILE A 75 9.71 18.32 -12.07
CA ILE A 75 10.15 17.69 -13.33
C ILE A 75 10.58 16.24 -13.07
N VAL A 76 11.26 15.99 -11.95
CA VAL A 76 11.69 14.64 -11.55
C VAL A 76 10.47 13.78 -11.27
N PHE A 77 9.44 14.29 -10.59
CA PHE A 77 8.19 13.56 -10.37
C PHE A 77 7.49 13.21 -11.69
N ALA A 78 7.44 14.14 -12.65
CA ALA A 78 6.87 13.87 -13.97
C ALA A 78 7.65 12.79 -14.74
N ALA A 79 8.99 12.84 -14.71
CA ALA A 79 9.84 11.83 -15.33
C ALA A 79 9.63 10.44 -14.71
N VAL A 80 9.61 10.36 -13.37
CA VAL A 80 9.35 9.10 -12.64
C VAL A 80 7.95 8.57 -12.95
N ALA A 81 6.93 9.42 -13.00
CA ALA A 81 5.57 9.04 -13.37
C ALA A 81 5.50 8.47 -14.80
N ALA A 82 6.24 9.04 -15.76
CA ALA A 82 6.31 8.52 -17.11
C ALA A 82 6.94 7.12 -17.18
N VAL A 83 8.05 6.90 -16.46
CA VAL A 83 8.69 5.57 -16.37
C VAL A 83 7.72 4.55 -15.74
N LEU A 84 7.04 4.93 -14.66
CA LEU A 84 6.03 4.10 -14.00
C LEU A 84 4.86 3.80 -14.94
N ALA A 85 4.42 4.74 -15.76
CA ALA A 85 3.35 4.52 -16.72
C ALA A 85 3.72 3.46 -17.76
N VAL A 86 4.95 3.51 -18.30
CA VAL A 86 5.47 2.48 -19.22
C VAL A 86 5.54 1.11 -18.53
N PHE A 87 6.02 1.07 -17.28
CA PHE A 87 6.05 -0.15 -16.48
C PHE A 87 4.64 -0.73 -16.26
N CYS A 88 3.66 0.12 -15.95
CA CYS A 88 2.26 -0.28 -15.76
C CYS A 88 1.68 -0.98 -17.00
N VAL A 89 2.05 -0.57 -18.22
CA VAL A 89 1.60 -1.24 -19.45
C VAL A 89 2.10 -2.69 -19.49
N GLY A 90 3.39 -2.92 -19.19
CA GLY A 90 3.96 -4.27 -19.13
C GLY A 90 3.36 -5.13 -18.01
N TYR A 91 3.20 -4.55 -16.82
CA TYR A 91 2.58 -5.22 -15.68
C TYR A 91 1.13 -5.62 -15.96
N LEU A 92 0.35 -4.73 -16.58
CA LEU A 92 -1.05 -5.01 -16.93
C LEU A 92 -1.16 -6.11 -17.99
N GLY A 93 -0.20 -6.21 -18.90
CA GLY A 93 -0.08 -7.33 -19.85
C GLY A 93 0.07 -8.67 -19.12
N LEU A 94 0.94 -8.74 -18.12
CA LEU A 94 1.15 -9.94 -17.30
C LEU A 94 -0.09 -10.29 -16.46
N ALA A 95 -0.72 -9.27 -15.86
CA ALA A 95 -1.89 -9.44 -15.00
C ALA A 95 -3.12 -9.97 -15.74
N ARG A 96 -3.24 -9.75 -17.06
CA ARG A 96 -4.32 -10.31 -17.88
C ARG A 96 -4.20 -11.82 -18.11
N VAL A 97 -2.97 -12.35 -18.14
CA VAL A 97 -2.70 -13.77 -18.43
C VAL A 97 -2.68 -14.61 -17.16
N ILE A 98 -2.26 -14.02 -16.03
CA ILE A 98 -2.11 -14.73 -14.76
C ILE A 98 -3.18 -14.24 -13.77
N THR A 99 -4.33 -14.90 -13.76
CA THR A 99 -5.51 -14.56 -12.94
C THR A 99 -5.59 -15.37 -11.63
N HIS A 100 -4.46 -15.73 -11.04
CA HIS A 100 -4.43 -16.43 -9.74
C HIS A 100 -4.44 -15.45 -8.56
N ALA A 101 -5.10 -15.85 -7.47
CA ALA A 101 -5.20 -15.10 -6.21
C ALA A 101 -3.85 -14.88 -5.47
N GLY A 102 -2.72 -15.39 -6.00
CA GLY A 102 -1.40 -15.33 -5.36
C GLY A 102 -0.58 -14.06 -5.64
N GLY A 103 -1.07 -13.13 -6.46
CA GLY A 103 -0.39 -11.85 -6.72
C GLY A 103 1.06 -12.00 -7.20
N ILE A 104 1.98 -11.20 -6.65
CA ILE A 104 3.41 -11.18 -7.03
C ILE A 104 4.07 -12.57 -6.89
N TYR A 105 3.71 -13.36 -5.87
CA TYR A 105 4.21 -14.74 -5.75
C TYR A 105 3.86 -15.57 -6.99
N ALA A 106 2.64 -15.47 -7.51
CA ALA A 106 2.21 -16.20 -8.68
C ALA A 106 2.94 -15.74 -9.95
N PHE A 107 3.20 -14.43 -10.08
CA PHE A 107 3.99 -13.88 -11.20
C PHE A 107 5.44 -14.36 -11.15
N THR A 108 6.12 -14.23 -10.02
CA THR A 108 7.52 -14.64 -9.88
C THR A 108 7.67 -16.16 -10.01
N THR A 109 6.75 -16.95 -9.45
CA THR A 109 6.79 -18.41 -9.57
C THR A 109 6.64 -18.88 -11.01
N ARG A 110 5.76 -18.26 -11.79
CA ARG A 110 5.58 -18.60 -13.22
C ARG A 110 6.72 -18.10 -14.10
N GLY A 111 7.33 -16.96 -13.78
CA GLY A 111 8.41 -16.38 -14.57
C GLY A 111 9.80 -16.94 -14.26
N LEU A 112 10.14 -17.10 -12.97
CA LEU A 112 11.48 -17.43 -12.48
C LEU A 112 11.54 -18.74 -11.69
N GLY A 113 10.42 -19.45 -11.57
CA GLY A 113 10.33 -20.71 -10.86
C GLY A 113 10.02 -20.57 -9.37
N ARG A 114 9.71 -21.72 -8.76
CA ARG A 114 9.20 -21.81 -7.38
C ARG A 114 10.13 -21.24 -6.29
N PRO A 115 11.46 -21.46 -6.32
CA PRO A 115 12.35 -20.90 -5.29
C PRO A 115 12.31 -19.36 -5.24
N ALA A 116 12.39 -18.71 -6.41
CA ALA A 116 12.30 -17.26 -6.51
C ALA A 116 10.93 -16.73 -6.03
N GLY A 117 9.85 -17.42 -6.37
CA GLY A 117 8.51 -17.10 -5.86
C GLY A 117 8.43 -17.11 -4.33
N VAL A 118 8.91 -18.18 -3.69
CA VAL A 118 8.91 -18.28 -2.22
C VAL A 118 9.78 -17.18 -1.59
N ALA A 119 10.96 -16.90 -2.15
CA ALA A 119 11.81 -15.82 -1.68
C ALA A 119 11.08 -14.46 -1.74
N THR A 120 10.40 -14.15 -2.86
CA THR A 120 9.61 -12.93 -2.98
C THR A 120 8.46 -12.87 -1.97
N ALA A 121 7.78 -13.99 -1.71
CA ALA A 121 6.71 -14.03 -0.72
C ALA A 121 7.23 -13.76 0.71
N LEU A 122 8.36 -14.36 1.08
CA LEU A 122 8.98 -14.13 2.40
C LEU A 122 9.46 -12.69 2.55
N VAL A 123 10.11 -12.13 1.52
CA VAL A 123 10.49 -10.71 1.49
C VAL A 123 9.27 -9.81 1.62
N ALA A 124 8.19 -10.10 0.90
CA ALA A 124 6.96 -9.33 1.02
C ALA A 124 6.42 -9.36 2.46
N VAL A 125 6.29 -10.54 3.07
CA VAL A 125 5.82 -10.66 4.47
C VAL A 125 6.72 -9.86 5.42
N GLY A 126 8.04 -9.98 5.31
CA GLY A 126 8.98 -9.22 6.14
C GLY A 126 8.81 -7.71 5.96
N THR A 127 8.81 -7.25 4.72
CA THR A 127 8.66 -5.82 4.39
C THR A 127 7.32 -5.25 4.86
N TYR A 128 6.21 -5.96 4.68
CA TYR A 128 4.90 -5.48 5.14
C TYR A 128 4.78 -5.43 6.67
N ASN A 129 5.46 -6.32 7.41
CA ASN A 129 5.51 -6.22 8.86
C ASN A 129 6.35 -5.02 9.32
N LEU A 130 7.52 -4.82 8.71
CA LEU A 130 8.37 -3.67 9.00
C LEU A 130 7.67 -2.34 8.64
N LEU A 131 6.98 -2.31 7.50
CA LEU A 131 6.17 -1.17 7.07
C LEU A 131 5.08 -0.84 8.10
N GLN A 132 4.35 -1.84 8.60
CA GLN A 132 3.35 -1.63 9.64
C GLN A 132 3.96 -1.04 10.91
N VAL A 133 5.08 -1.58 11.40
CA VAL A 133 5.78 -1.05 12.57
C VAL A 133 6.20 0.41 12.34
N ALA A 134 6.74 0.72 11.17
CA ALA A 134 7.13 2.09 10.82
C ALA A 134 5.93 3.05 10.79
N LEU A 135 4.81 2.64 10.19
CA LEU A 135 3.60 3.45 10.10
C LEU A 135 2.98 3.71 11.48
N PHE A 136 2.87 2.69 12.33
CA PHE A 136 2.36 2.89 13.70
C PHE A 136 3.34 3.68 14.57
N GLY A 137 4.65 3.51 14.34
CA GLY A 137 5.71 4.30 14.97
C GLY A 137 5.70 5.77 14.57
N MET A 138 5.23 6.09 13.36
CA MET A 138 5.03 7.47 12.90
C MET A 138 3.71 8.05 13.42
N LEU A 139 2.62 7.28 13.40
CA LEU A 139 1.29 7.72 13.82
C LEU A 139 1.22 8.08 15.30
N GLY A 140 1.86 7.29 16.17
CA GLY A 140 1.80 7.46 17.62
C GLY A 140 2.28 8.83 18.11
N PRO A 141 3.53 9.24 17.80
CA PRO A 141 4.05 10.56 18.15
C PRO A 141 3.23 11.69 17.55
N ALA A 142 2.83 11.60 16.28
CA ALA A 142 2.01 12.62 15.63
C ALA A 142 0.66 12.82 16.35
N THR A 143 0.01 11.72 16.73
CA THR A 143 -1.27 11.76 17.47
C THR A 143 -1.07 12.27 18.90
N ALA A 144 0.00 11.86 19.58
CA ALA A 144 0.32 12.32 20.93
C ALA A 144 0.55 13.83 20.96
N SER A 145 1.29 14.37 19.99
CA SER A 145 1.49 15.83 19.85
C SER A 145 0.15 16.54 19.62
N LEU A 146 -0.66 16.08 18.67
CA LEU A 146 -1.96 16.68 18.38
C LEU A 146 -2.90 16.70 19.60
N VAL A 147 -2.97 15.60 20.35
CA VAL A 147 -3.82 15.53 21.57
C VAL A 147 -3.29 16.45 22.65
N THR A 148 -1.97 16.54 22.79
CA THR A 148 -1.33 17.46 23.75
C THR A 148 -1.64 18.91 23.40
N ASP A 149 -1.55 19.28 22.12
CA ASP A 149 -1.83 20.65 21.65
C ASP A 149 -3.30 21.04 21.85
N LEU A 150 -4.23 20.10 21.66
CA LEU A 150 -5.67 20.37 21.78
C LEU A 150 -6.20 20.31 23.21
N THR A 151 -5.65 19.45 24.06
CA THR A 151 -6.23 19.14 25.38
C THR A 151 -5.32 19.48 26.56
N GLY A 152 -4.04 19.78 26.29
CA GLY A 152 -2.99 19.95 27.29
C GLY A 152 -2.60 18.65 28.02
N ARG A 153 -3.21 17.51 27.70
CA ARG A 153 -2.92 16.22 28.35
C ARG A 153 -1.89 15.45 27.56
N THR A 154 -0.84 15.02 28.25
CA THR A 154 0.21 14.17 27.70
C THR A 154 -0.07 12.70 28.02
N PHE A 155 -0.08 11.87 26.98
CA PHE A 155 -0.12 10.42 27.09
C PHE A 155 1.05 9.82 26.31
N PRO A 156 1.53 8.63 26.70
CA PRO A 156 2.65 8.01 26.01
C PRO A 156 2.29 7.67 24.56
N TRP A 157 3.17 8.02 23.62
CA TRP A 157 2.96 7.83 22.18
C TRP A 157 2.67 6.37 21.80
N TRP A 158 3.29 5.41 22.49
CA TRP A 158 3.11 3.98 22.23
C TRP A 158 1.66 3.53 22.47
N ALA A 159 0.90 4.20 23.34
CA ALA A 159 -0.50 3.88 23.59
C ALA A 159 -1.36 4.18 22.37
N TYR A 160 -1.12 5.31 21.69
CA TYR A 160 -1.80 5.66 20.44
C TYR A 160 -1.42 4.69 19.31
N SER A 161 -0.15 4.30 19.21
CA SER A 161 0.31 3.30 18.23
C SER A 161 -0.37 1.94 18.44
N LEU A 162 -0.43 1.44 19.67
CA LEU A 162 -1.08 0.16 20.01
C LEU A 162 -2.59 0.22 19.81
N LEU A 163 -3.23 1.34 20.13
CA LEU A 163 -4.65 1.55 19.87
C LEU A 163 -4.95 1.48 18.37
N ALA A 164 -4.19 2.22 17.56
CA ALA A 164 -4.34 2.20 16.10
C ALA A 164 -4.08 0.80 15.52
N TRP A 165 -3.02 0.13 15.97
CA TRP A 165 -2.74 -1.25 15.59
C TRP A 165 -3.91 -2.19 15.94
N GLY A 166 -4.48 -2.08 17.14
CA GLY A 166 -5.63 -2.87 17.57
C GLY A 166 -6.87 -2.63 16.71
N ILE A 167 -7.18 -1.36 16.39
CA ILE A 167 -8.28 -1.01 15.50
C ILE A 167 -8.08 -1.63 14.10
N VAL A 168 -6.88 -1.50 13.54
CA VAL A 168 -6.53 -2.06 12.23
C VAL A 168 -6.59 -3.59 12.24
N ALA A 169 -6.09 -4.23 13.30
CA ALA A 169 -6.15 -5.69 13.46
C ALA A 169 -7.60 -6.18 13.52
N VAL A 170 -8.47 -5.51 14.28
CA VAL A 170 -9.90 -5.84 14.36
C VAL A 170 -10.60 -5.63 13.02
N LEU A 171 -10.34 -4.53 12.31
CA LEU A 171 -10.88 -4.30 10.97
C LEU A 171 -10.36 -5.35 9.98
N GLY A 172 -9.08 -5.72 10.07
CA GLY A 172 -8.44 -6.68 9.17
C GLY A 172 -9.01 -8.10 9.24
N VAL A 173 -9.52 -8.51 10.40
CA VAL A 173 -10.17 -9.83 10.56
C VAL A 173 -11.67 -9.84 10.25
N ARG A 174 -12.27 -8.67 9.96
CA ARG A 174 -13.68 -8.55 9.56
C ARG A 174 -13.83 -8.70 8.04
N ASP A 175 -15.08 -8.79 7.56
CA ASP A 175 -15.39 -8.93 6.14
C ASP A 175 -14.66 -7.89 5.27
N VAL A 176 -14.11 -8.36 4.15
CA VAL A 176 -13.39 -7.52 3.17
C VAL A 176 -14.26 -6.36 2.67
N ARG A 177 -15.59 -6.54 2.63
CA ARG A 177 -16.55 -5.48 2.29
C ARG A 177 -16.59 -4.35 3.31
N LEU A 178 -16.44 -4.64 4.60
CA LEU A 178 -16.41 -3.62 5.64
C LEU A 178 -15.11 -2.82 5.55
N SER A 179 -13.98 -3.53 5.51
CA SER A 179 -12.65 -2.92 5.39
C SER A 179 -12.53 -2.09 4.11
N GLY A 180 -13.04 -2.58 2.98
CA GLY A 180 -13.08 -1.84 1.73
C GLY A 180 -13.90 -0.55 1.82
N ARG A 181 -15.04 -0.54 2.53
CA ARG A 181 -15.82 0.70 2.75
C ARG A 181 -15.09 1.69 3.64
N VAL A 182 -14.48 1.22 4.72
CA VAL A 182 -13.69 2.07 5.63
C VAL A 182 -12.54 2.71 4.87
N LEU A 183 -11.77 1.92 4.10
CA LEU A 183 -10.71 2.45 3.25
C LEU A 183 -11.24 3.48 2.25
N ALA A 184 -12.36 3.22 1.58
CA ALA A 184 -12.93 4.16 0.63
C ALA A 184 -13.32 5.51 1.27
N VAL A 185 -13.91 5.48 2.47
CA VAL A 185 -14.22 6.70 3.24
C VAL A 185 -12.95 7.44 3.62
N LEU A 186 -11.96 6.73 4.18
CA LEU A 186 -10.68 7.33 4.58
C LEU A 186 -9.94 7.93 3.38
N SER A 187 -9.88 7.24 2.24
CA SER A 187 -9.27 7.78 1.02
C SER A 187 -10.02 8.97 0.45
N THR A 188 -11.34 8.99 0.55
CA THR A 188 -12.13 10.16 0.13
C THR A 188 -11.81 11.35 1.01
N ALA A 189 -11.76 11.17 2.33
CA ALA A 189 -11.36 12.21 3.27
C ALA A 189 -9.91 12.69 3.01
N GLU A 190 -9.01 11.77 2.70
CA GLU A 190 -7.62 12.07 2.36
C GLU A 190 -7.50 12.93 1.10
N ILE A 191 -8.22 12.58 0.04
CA ILE A 191 -8.26 13.36 -1.21
C ILE A 191 -8.85 14.75 -0.96
N LEU A 192 -9.91 14.87 -0.14
CA LEU A 192 -10.48 16.16 0.23
C LEU A 192 -9.47 17.04 0.98
N LEU A 193 -8.76 16.47 1.96
CA LEU A 193 -7.71 17.19 2.69
C LEU A 193 -6.56 17.63 1.77
N LEU A 194 -6.19 16.81 0.79
CA LEU A 194 -5.19 17.18 -0.23
C LEU A 194 -5.65 18.34 -1.09
N VAL A 195 -6.92 18.35 -1.51
CA VAL A 195 -7.49 19.48 -2.25
C VAL A 195 -7.46 20.74 -1.41
N VAL A 196 -7.89 20.65 -0.14
CA VAL A 196 -7.84 21.79 0.80
C VAL A 196 -6.41 22.28 0.98
N LEU A 197 -5.44 21.40 1.22
CA LEU A 197 -4.03 21.75 1.38
C LEU A 197 -3.48 22.42 0.12
N SER A 198 -3.84 21.90 -1.06
CA SER A 198 -3.40 22.44 -2.35
C SER A 198 -3.98 23.83 -2.61
N VAL A 199 -5.27 24.02 -2.37
CA VAL A 199 -5.95 25.31 -2.53
C VAL A 199 -5.42 26.32 -1.51
N ALA A 200 -5.28 25.93 -0.24
CA ALA A 200 -4.75 26.80 0.81
C ALA A 200 -3.31 27.25 0.51
N GLY A 201 -2.45 26.33 0.04
CA GLY A 201 -1.08 26.65 -0.37
C GLY A 201 -1.01 27.54 -1.61
N PHE A 202 -1.95 27.36 -2.56
CA PHE A 202 -2.04 28.22 -3.73
C PHE A 202 -2.51 29.65 -3.41
N LEU A 203 -3.47 29.79 -2.48
CA LEU A 203 -3.97 31.09 -2.03
C LEU A 203 -2.98 31.83 -1.11
N HIS A 204 -2.10 31.11 -0.42
CA HIS A 204 -1.09 31.67 0.48
C HIS A 204 0.33 31.17 0.10
N PRO A 205 0.86 31.57 -1.07
CA PRO A 205 2.16 31.11 -1.53
C PRO A 205 3.28 31.67 -0.63
N ALA A 206 4.26 30.82 -0.32
CA ALA A 206 5.46 31.24 0.38
C ALA A 206 6.21 32.29 -0.46
N GLY A 207 6.39 33.50 0.07
CA GLY A 207 7.00 34.62 -0.65
C GLY A 207 6.05 35.46 -1.51
N GLY A 208 4.72 35.19 -1.48
CA GLY A 208 3.69 36.04 -2.08
C GLY A 208 3.53 35.94 -3.60
N VAL A 209 4.29 35.05 -4.28
CA VAL A 209 4.23 34.86 -5.73
C VAL A 209 4.24 33.37 -6.06
N ALA A 210 3.36 32.93 -6.95
CA ALA A 210 3.41 31.59 -7.53
C ALA A 210 4.51 31.54 -8.62
N ASP A 211 5.69 31.05 -8.26
CA ASP A 211 6.82 31.01 -9.18
C ASP A 211 6.75 29.81 -10.14
N THR A 212 6.67 30.09 -11.44
CA THR A 212 6.67 29.10 -12.52
C THR A 212 8.06 28.89 -13.12
N SER A 213 9.10 29.51 -12.54
CA SER A 213 10.50 29.36 -12.97
C SER A 213 10.92 27.90 -13.13
N THR A 214 10.37 27.00 -12.32
CA THR A 214 10.55 25.54 -12.39
C THR A 214 10.15 24.93 -13.75
N LEU A 215 9.16 25.49 -14.44
CA LEU A 215 8.71 25.04 -15.76
C LEU A 215 9.48 25.71 -16.91
N SER A 216 10.32 26.71 -16.61
CA SER A 216 11.11 27.38 -17.64
C SER A 216 12.25 26.47 -18.11
N PRO A 217 12.55 26.41 -19.42
CA PRO A 217 13.69 25.65 -19.96
C PRO A 217 15.05 26.12 -19.39
N GLN A 218 15.05 27.32 -18.80
CA GLN A 218 16.20 28.02 -18.24
C GLN A 218 16.53 27.58 -16.81
N CYS A 219 15.66 26.79 -16.16
CA CYS A 219 15.83 26.28 -14.80
C CYS A 219 16.93 25.19 -14.69
N ARG A 220 17.95 25.27 -15.55
CA ARG A 220 19.12 24.41 -15.58
C ARG A 220 19.94 24.64 -14.31
N GLY A 221 19.60 23.89 -13.26
CA GLY A 221 20.46 23.61 -12.14
C GLY A 221 21.02 24.84 -11.45
N ARG A 222 20.19 25.55 -10.68
CA ARG A 222 20.69 26.26 -9.50
C ARG A 222 21.03 25.22 -8.43
N TRP A 223 21.96 24.34 -8.75
CA TRP A 223 22.63 23.50 -7.77
C TRP A 223 23.24 24.43 -6.72
N PRO A 224 23.32 24.03 -5.45
CA PRO A 224 24.12 24.77 -4.49
C PRO A 224 25.49 24.90 -5.13
N SER A 225 25.84 26.11 -5.57
CA SER A 225 27.20 26.37 -6.01
C SER A 225 28.05 26.01 -4.83
N THR A 226 28.83 24.94 -4.95
CA THR A 226 29.91 24.62 -4.04
C THR A 226 30.79 25.86 -4.03
N THR A 227 30.53 26.77 -3.10
CA THR A 227 31.50 27.77 -2.73
C THR A 227 32.60 26.93 -2.12
N ALA A 228 33.64 26.67 -2.91
CA ALA A 228 34.87 26.10 -2.40
C ALA A 228 35.23 26.90 -1.14
N PRO A 229 35.62 26.24 -0.03
CA PRO A 229 36.08 26.96 1.14
C PRO A 229 37.19 27.93 0.72
N PRO A 230 37.23 29.17 1.25
CA PRO A 230 38.23 30.15 0.85
C PRO A 230 39.62 29.55 0.99
N THR A 231 40.35 29.49 -0.13
CA THR A 231 41.67 28.86 -0.25
C THR A 231 42.81 29.72 0.31
N SER A 232 42.53 30.61 1.26
CA SER A 232 43.59 31.35 1.97
C SER A 232 43.93 30.66 3.29
N PRO A 233 45.14 30.09 3.44
CA PRO A 233 45.61 29.59 4.72
C PRO A 233 45.72 30.76 5.73
N PRO A 234 45.38 30.54 7.01
CA PRO A 234 45.34 31.59 8.03
C PRO A 234 46.71 32.23 8.38
N TRP A 235 47.82 31.72 7.85
CA TRP A 235 49.17 32.17 8.21
C TRP A 235 49.71 33.33 7.35
N ARG A 236 48.98 33.78 6.31
CA ARG A 236 49.47 34.78 5.34
C ARG A 236 49.20 36.24 5.73
N ALA A 237 49.04 36.54 7.02
CA ALA A 237 48.74 37.91 7.50
C ALA A 237 49.88 38.56 8.32
N SER A 238 51.04 37.92 8.50
CA SER A 238 52.08 38.42 9.43
C SER A 238 53.47 38.68 8.83
N ARG A 239 53.58 39.02 7.55
CA ARG A 239 54.86 39.54 6.98
C ARG A 239 54.64 40.80 6.16
N GLY A 240 54.63 41.92 6.85
CA GLY A 240 54.87 43.25 6.33
C GLY A 240 55.45 44.10 7.47
N ARG A 241 56.78 44.13 7.55
CA ARG A 241 57.55 45.24 8.12
C ARG A 241 57.96 46.13 6.95
#